data_AF-A0A2U1JXG8-F1
#
_entry.id   AF-A0A2U1JXG8-F1
#
_cell.length_a   1.000
_cell.length_b   1.000
_cell.length_c   1.000
_cell.angle_alpha   90.00
_cell.angle_beta   90.00
_cell.angle_gamma   90.00
#
_symmetry.space_group_name_H-M   'P 1'
#
loop_
_entity.id
_entity.type
_entity.pdbx_description
1 polymer ?
#
loop_
_entity_poly.entity_id
_entity_poly.type
_entity_poly.pdbx_seq_one_letter_code
_entity_poly.pdbx_strand_id
1 'polypeptide(L)'
;MVNFISVNSGSFFNSFKKYGITTPLRIAHFLGQLAHESANFTATVEDISYANAQKKYQNHKYLGNTKLGDGYRFRGRGLIQLTGRGNYQRYKNYSGIDVVNSPELASELINSIDIACWYWVYGSAWGNLNKYADKDSVLSVTKGVNGGTNGLAERKLKTAYFKTQKITLEELKKKVNPTLQRVKPTVWSWFNNGNNNIFYKK
;
A
#
# COMPACT_ATOMS: atom_id res chain seq x y z
N MET A 1 -3.26 8.42 10.68
CA MET A 1 -3.94 7.86 9.48
C MET A 1 -4.83 8.88 8.79
N VAL A 2 -5.94 9.30 9.40
CA VAL A 2 -6.91 10.27 8.83
C VAL A 2 -6.29 11.59 8.34
N ASN A 3 -5.36 12.16 9.11
CA ASN A 3 -4.66 13.40 8.73
C ASN A 3 -3.86 13.24 7.43
N PHE A 4 -3.23 12.08 7.22
CA PHE A 4 -2.46 11.81 6.01
C PHE A 4 -3.35 11.73 4.76
N ILE A 5 -4.52 11.07 4.86
CA ILE A 5 -5.46 10.97 3.74
C ILE A 5 -6.03 12.35 3.38
N SER A 6 -6.36 13.16 4.39
CA SER A 6 -6.86 14.53 4.22
C SER A 6 -5.84 15.41 3.48
N VAL A 7 -4.60 15.46 3.98
CA VAL A 7 -3.50 16.26 3.38
C VAL A 7 -3.21 15.84 1.94
N ASN A 8 -3.37 14.56 1.62
CA ASN A 8 -3.08 14.01 0.30
C ASN A 8 -4.34 13.72 -0.53
N SER A 9 -5.47 14.32 -0.16
CA SER A 9 -6.80 14.02 -0.73
C SER A 9 -6.86 14.20 -2.25
N GLY A 10 -6.19 15.22 -2.80
CA GLY A 10 -6.11 15.43 -4.25
C GLY A 10 -5.41 14.27 -4.99
N SER A 11 -4.30 13.76 -4.46
CA SER A 11 -3.56 12.64 -5.05
C SER A 11 -4.36 11.34 -4.98
N PHE A 12 -5.02 11.09 -3.84
CA PHE A 12 -5.93 9.95 -3.69
C PHE A 12 -7.14 10.07 -4.63
N PHE A 13 -7.77 11.24 -4.73
CA PHE A 13 -8.90 11.48 -5.63
C PHE A 13 -8.54 11.15 -7.09
N ASN A 14 -7.43 11.72 -7.58
CA ASN A 14 -6.99 11.52 -8.95
C ASN A 14 -6.68 10.04 -9.23
N SER A 15 -5.97 9.37 -8.31
CA SER A 15 -5.61 7.96 -8.47
C SER A 15 -6.85 7.05 -8.36
N PHE A 16 -7.68 7.23 -7.35
CA PHE A 16 -8.90 6.42 -7.18
C PHE A 16 -9.84 6.56 -8.37
N LYS A 17 -9.98 7.76 -8.94
CA LYS A 17 -10.73 7.98 -10.17
C LYS A 17 -10.08 7.25 -11.35
N LYS A 18 -8.77 7.41 -11.55
CA LYS A 18 -8.00 6.75 -12.64
C LYS A 18 -8.13 5.22 -12.61
N TYR A 19 -8.14 4.62 -11.43
CA TYR A 19 -8.11 3.16 -11.24
C TYR A 19 -9.47 2.55 -10.86
N GLY A 20 -10.55 3.34 -10.80
CA GLY A 20 -11.88 2.82 -10.49
C GLY A 20 -12.07 2.35 -9.04
N ILE A 21 -11.28 2.85 -8.09
CA ILE A 21 -11.38 2.56 -6.65
C ILE A 21 -12.34 3.58 -6.02
N THR A 22 -13.59 3.56 -6.49
CA THR A 22 -14.51 4.71 -6.34
C THR A 22 -15.58 4.53 -5.26
N THR A 23 -15.91 3.30 -4.87
CA THR A 23 -16.93 3.05 -3.83
C THR A 23 -16.31 3.17 -2.44
N PRO A 24 -17.08 3.60 -1.42
CA PRO A 24 -16.58 3.69 -0.04
C PRO A 24 -16.01 2.37 0.47
N LEU A 25 -16.60 1.25 0.05
CA LEU A 25 -16.11 -0.09 0.41
C LEU A 25 -14.75 -0.40 -0.22
N ARG A 26 -14.58 -0.14 -1.52
CA ARG A 26 -13.28 -0.30 -2.20
C ARG A 26 -12.20 0.56 -1.55
N ILE A 27 -12.52 1.83 -1.29
CA ILE A 27 -11.61 2.77 -0.62
C ILE A 27 -11.22 2.25 0.76
N ALA A 28 -12.17 1.75 1.56
CA ALA A 28 -11.89 1.24 2.88
C ALA A 28 -10.98 0.00 2.87
N HIS A 29 -11.21 -0.95 1.98
CA HIS A 29 -10.33 -2.11 1.79
C HIS A 29 -8.93 -1.69 1.35
N PHE A 30 -8.86 -0.81 0.35
CA PHE A 30 -7.59 -0.31 -0.18
C PHE A 30 -6.76 0.37 0.91
N LEU A 31 -7.36 1.35 1.62
CA LEU A 31 -6.68 2.08 2.69
C LEU A 31 -6.33 1.19 3.89
N GLY A 32 -7.16 0.19 4.20
CA GLY A 32 -6.87 -0.80 5.23
C GLY A 32 -5.61 -1.61 4.95
N GLN A 33 -5.40 -1.99 3.69
CA GLN A 33 -4.18 -2.67 3.25
C GLN A 33 -2.96 -1.74 3.28
N LEU A 34 -3.07 -0.53 2.73
CA LEU A 34 -1.95 0.42 2.73
C LEU A 34 -1.51 0.79 4.15
N ALA A 35 -2.47 0.99 5.05
CA ALA A 35 -2.16 1.29 6.44
C ALA A 35 -1.39 0.15 7.13
N HIS A 36 -1.58 -1.11 6.72
CA HIS A 36 -0.74 -2.21 7.21
C HIS A 36 0.63 -2.24 6.53
N GLU A 37 0.70 -2.14 5.20
CA GLU A 37 1.97 -2.21 4.44
C GLU A 37 2.92 -1.03 4.72
N SER A 38 2.40 0.11 5.18
CA SER A 38 3.15 1.36 5.37
C SER A 38 3.29 1.82 6.83
N ALA A 39 3.07 0.91 7.79
CA ALA A 39 3.09 1.24 9.22
C ALA A 39 2.19 2.45 9.56
N ASN A 40 0.96 2.42 9.08
CA ASN A 40 -0.03 3.49 9.19
C ASN A 40 0.33 4.80 8.44
N PHE A 41 0.87 4.67 7.22
CA PHE A 41 1.31 5.77 6.35
C PHE A 41 2.51 6.55 6.89
N THR A 42 3.36 5.90 7.68
CA THR A 42 4.59 6.51 8.25
C THR A 42 5.86 6.10 7.51
N ALA A 43 5.80 5.04 6.69
CA ALA A 43 6.94 4.53 5.95
C ALA A 43 6.62 4.34 4.45
N THR A 44 7.51 4.81 3.58
CA THR A 44 7.47 4.58 2.12
C THR A 44 8.69 3.84 1.60
N VAL A 45 9.58 3.39 2.48
CA VAL A 45 10.76 2.58 2.14
C VAL A 45 10.93 1.53 3.24
N GLU A 46 11.19 0.29 2.84
CA GLU A 46 11.58 -0.76 3.78
C GLU A 46 12.96 -0.45 4.39
N ASP A 47 13.04 -0.46 5.71
CA ASP A 47 14.31 -0.42 6.44
C ASP A 47 14.92 -1.82 6.52
N ILE A 48 15.81 -2.12 5.58
CA ILE A 48 16.49 -3.41 5.45
C ILE A 48 17.93 -3.19 5.02
N SER A 49 18.88 -3.91 5.63
CA SER A 49 20.29 -3.83 5.24
C SER A 49 20.52 -4.43 3.84
N TYR A 50 21.60 -4.01 3.18
CA TYR A 50 22.00 -4.57 1.88
C TYR A 50 22.08 -6.11 1.91
N ALA A 51 22.80 -6.67 2.89
CA ALA A 51 22.96 -8.12 3.02
C ALA A 51 21.62 -8.85 3.20
N ASN A 52 20.70 -8.31 4.02
CA ASN A 52 19.40 -8.93 4.22
C ASN A 52 18.50 -8.80 3.00
N ALA A 53 18.53 -7.67 2.28
CA ALA A 53 17.77 -7.49 1.06
C ALA A 53 18.28 -8.41 -0.06
N GLN A 54 19.59 -8.60 -0.17
CA GLN A 54 20.17 -9.59 -1.06
C GLN A 54 19.68 -10.99 -0.70
N LYS A 55 19.78 -11.42 0.57
CA LYS A 55 19.31 -12.73 1.01
C LYS A 55 17.81 -12.96 0.74
N LYS A 56 16.99 -11.94 0.98
CA LYS A 56 15.52 -12.03 0.92
C LYS A 56 14.97 -11.94 -0.51
N TYR A 57 15.54 -11.07 -1.34
CA TYR A 57 14.94 -10.70 -2.62
C TYR A 57 15.77 -11.07 -3.84
N GLN A 58 17.08 -11.29 -3.72
CA GLN A 58 17.92 -11.68 -4.86
C GLN A 58 17.47 -13.04 -5.40
N ASN A 59 17.37 -13.17 -6.73
CA ASN A 59 16.99 -14.40 -7.43
C ASN A 59 15.66 -15.02 -6.97
N HIS A 60 14.83 -14.27 -6.25
CA HIS A 60 13.53 -14.74 -5.81
C HIS A 60 12.66 -15.01 -7.05
N LYS A 61 12.10 -16.23 -7.14
CA LYS A 61 11.42 -16.79 -8.32
C LYS A 61 10.40 -15.84 -8.98
N TYR A 62 9.73 -15.00 -8.19
CA TYR A 62 8.65 -14.11 -8.66
C TYR A 62 9.01 -12.62 -8.72
N LEU A 63 10.24 -12.23 -8.35
CA LEU A 63 10.63 -10.80 -8.28
C LEU A 63 11.42 -10.30 -9.49
N GLY A 64 11.90 -11.21 -10.35
CA GLY A 64 12.70 -10.85 -11.52
C GLY A 64 14.06 -10.22 -11.18
N ASN A 65 14.53 -10.37 -9.94
CA ASN A 65 15.82 -9.87 -9.47
C ASN A 65 16.95 -10.80 -9.92
N THR A 66 17.40 -10.67 -11.17
CA THR A 66 18.40 -11.57 -11.77
C THR A 66 19.80 -10.98 -11.82
N LYS A 67 19.95 -9.65 -11.66
CA LYS A 67 21.27 -9.00 -11.64
C LYS A 67 21.76 -8.87 -10.21
N LEU A 68 23.07 -8.97 -9.99
CA LEU A 68 23.67 -8.77 -8.68
C LEU A 68 23.32 -7.36 -8.15
N GLY A 69 22.93 -7.28 -6.87
CA GLY A 69 22.49 -6.03 -6.23
C GLY A 69 21.00 -5.71 -6.42
N ASP A 70 20.26 -6.50 -7.21
CA ASP A 70 18.83 -6.27 -7.43
C ASP A 70 18.00 -6.39 -6.15
N GLY A 71 18.40 -7.28 -5.25
CA GLY A 71 17.70 -7.48 -3.98
C GLY A 71 17.54 -6.18 -3.19
N TYR A 72 18.62 -5.43 -3.01
CA TYR A 72 18.58 -4.13 -2.33
C TYR A 72 18.08 -2.99 -3.23
N ARG A 73 18.47 -2.98 -4.51
CA ARG A 73 18.05 -1.95 -5.46
C ARG A 73 16.53 -1.88 -5.61
N PHE A 74 15.87 -3.04 -5.70
CA PHE A 74 14.42 -3.18 -5.84
C PHE A 74 13.74 -3.73 -4.57
N ARG A 75 14.26 -3.36 -3.40
CA ARG A 75 13.58 -3.59 -2.12
C ARG A 75 12.23 -2.85 -2.04
N GLY A 76 11.45 -3.15 -1.00
CA GLY A 76 10.11 -2.58 -0.82
C GLY A 76 10.13 -1.05 -0.76
N ARG A 77 9.32 -0.42 -1.63
CA ARG A 77 9.05 1.02 -1.62
C ARG A 77 7.57 1.34 -1.85
N GLY A 78 7.18 2.53 -1.46
CA GLY A 78 5.84 3.04 -1.52
C GLY A 78 4.89 2.39 -0.51
N LEU A 79 3.65 2.88 -0.51
CA LEU A 79 2.64 2.53 0.50
C LEU A 79 2.13 1.09 0.37
N ILE A 80 2.32 0.44 -0.79
CA ILE A 80 1.98 -0.97 -1.04
C ILE A 80 3.22 -1.88 -0.97
N GLN A 81 4.42 -1.34 -0.74
CA GLN A 81 5.69 -2.09 -0.75
C GLN A 81 6.01 -2.77 -2.09
N LEU A 82 6.01 -1.99 -3.19
CA LEU A 82 6.45 -2.47 -4.51
C LEU A 82 7.86 -3.04 -4.41
N THR A 83 8.02 -4.31 -4.76
CA THR A 83 9.25 -5.08 -4.56
C THR A 83 9.58 -5.90 -5.81
N GLY A 84 10.86 -5.95 -6.17
CA GLY A 84 11.39 -6.77 -7.26
C GLY A 84 11.43 -6.06 -8.61
N ARG A 85 12.56 -6.18 -9.33
CA ARG A 85 12.81 -5.61 -10.66
C ARG A 85 11.65 -5.84 -11.62
N GLY A 86 11.07 -7.04 -11.63
CA GLY A 86 9.96 -7.37 -12.51
C GLY A 86 8.75 -6.47 -12.29
N ASN A 87 8.40 -6.19 -11.03
CA ASN A 87 7.28 -5.31 -10.69
C ASN A 87 7.60 -3.84 -10.99
N TYR A 88 8.82 -3.39 -10.70
CA TYR A 88 9.27 -2.04 -11.08
C TYR A 88 9.23 -1.83 -12.60
N GLN A 89 9.67 -2.82 -13.38
CA GLN A 89 9.61 -2.77 -14.84
C GLN A 89 8.17 -2.74 -15.37
N ARG A 90 7.28 -3.57 -14.80
CA ARG A 90 5.86 -3.57 -15.16
C ARG A 90 5.21 -2.21 -14.89
N TYR A 91 5.53 -1.58 -13.76
CA TYR A 91 5.04 -0.25 -13.46
C TYR A 91 5.60 0.79 -14.43
N LYS A 92 6.92 0.80 -14.69
CA LYS A 92 7.54 1.69 -15.69
C LYS A 92 6.87 1.57 -17.06
N ASN A 93 6.63 0.34 -17.52
CA ASN A 93 5.98 0.11 -18.81
C ASN A 93 4.55 0.66 -18.85
N TYR A 94 3.84 0.64 -17.72
CA TYR A 94 2.49 1.15 -17.61
C TYR A 94 2.43 2.68 -17.48
N SER A 95 3.28 3.27 -16.63
CA SER A 95 3.20 4.69 -16.24
C SER A 95 4.12 5.60 -17.03
N GLY A 96 5.16 5.06 -17.67
CA GLY A 96 6.27 5.82 -18.25
C GLY A 96 7.29 6.34 -17.24
N ILE A 97 7.02 6.23 -15.92
CA ILE A 97 7.92 6.71 -14.87
C ILE A 97 9.09 5.75 -14.72
N ASP A 98 10.33 6.25 -14.82
CA ASP A 98 11.53 5.41 -14.82
C ASP A 98 11.98 4.96 -13.41
N VAL A 99 11.10 4.26 -12.71
CA VAL A 99 11.39 3.64 -11.41
C VAL A 99 12.45 2.52 -11.50
N VAL A 100 12.88 2.12 -12.69
CA VAL A 100 13.91 1.08 -12.85
C VAL A 100 15.31 1.69 -12.73
N ASN A 101 15.52 2.83 -13.39
CA ASN A 101 16.76 3.57 -13.30
C ASN A 101 16.83 4.40 -12.00
N SER A 102 15.69 4.95 -11.58
CA SER A 102 15.53 5.77 -10.37
C SER A 102 14.52 5.15 -9.39
N PRO A 103 14.87 4.05 -8.70
CA PRO A 103 13.93 3.31 -7.85
C PRO A 103 13.38 4.09 -6.65
N GLU A 104 14.08 5.11 -6.18
CA GLU A 104 13.63 6.08 -5.17
C GLU A 104 12.34 6.80 -5.56
N LEU A 105 12.05 6.97 -6.86
CA LEU A 105 10.78 7.55 -7.34
C LEU A 105 9.57 6.76 -6.83
N ALA A 106 9.70 5.45 -6.58
CA ALA A 106 8.62 4.63 -6.04
C ALA A 106 8.28 4.96 -4.57
N SER A 107 9.16 5.66 -3.85
CA SER A 107 8.93 6.11 -2.48
C SER A 107 8.37 7.52 -2.37
N GLU A 108 8.42 8.30 -3.45
CA GLU A 108 7.79 9.61 -3.52
C GLU A 108 6.28 9.47 -3.39
N LEU A 109 5.66 10.35 -2.62
CA LEU A 109 4.29 10.17 -2.16
C LEU A 109 3.26 10.04 -3.29
N ILE A 110 3.36 10.89 -4.32
CA ILE A 110 2.42 10.87 -5.45
C ILE A 110 2.56 9.57 -6.24
N ASN A 111 3.79 9.19 -6.59
CA ASN A 111 4.08 7.95 -7.32
C ASN A 111 3.69 6.73 -6.48
N SER A 112 3.96 6.76 -5.18
CA SER A 112 3.63 5.70 -4.23
C SER A 112 2.12 5.42 -4.15
N ILE A 113 1.28 6.46 -4.17
CA ILE A 113 -0.19 6.32 -4.23
C ILE A 113 -0.62 5.74 -5.58
N ASP A 114 -0.07 6.23 -6.69
CA ASP A 114 -0.39 5.74 -8.03
C ASP A 114 0.03 4.27 -8.21
N ILE A 115 1.26 3.92 -7.79
CA ILE A 115 1.78 2.53 -7.75
C ILE A 115 0.88 1.62 -6.95
N ALA A 116 0.41 2.07 -5.77
CA ALA A 116 -0.48 1.27 -4.95
C ALA A 116 -1.81 0.98 -5.66
N CYS A 117 -2.40 1.99 -6.30
CA CYS A 117 -3.64 1.83 -7.06
C CYS A 117 -3.43 0.98 -8.33
N TRP A 118 -2.32 1.18 -9.05
CA TRP A 118 -1.92 0.34 -10.17
C TRP A 118 -1.76 -1.11 -9.75
N TYR A 119 -1.08 -1.37 -8.63
CA TYR A 119 -0.85 -2.73 -8.16
C TYR A 119 -2.18 -3.42 -7.83
N TRP A 120 -3.07 -2.69 -7.15
CA TRP A 120 -4.42 -3.15 -6.82
C TRP A 120 -5.25 -3.57 -8.04
N VAL A 121 -5.14 -2.86 -9.17
CA VAL A 121 -5.97 -3.12 -10.35
C VAL A 121 -5.28 -4.03 -11.38
N TYR A 122 -3.98 -3.85 -11.59
CA TYR A 122 -3.22 -4.47 -12.68
C TYR A 122 -1.99 -5.24 -12.20
N GLY A 123 -1.41 -4.88 -11.05
CA GLY A 123 -0.16 -5.46 -10.58
C GLY A 123 -0.29 -6.83 -9.91
N SER A 124 -1.38 -7.05 -9.16
CA SER A 124 -1.58 -8.29 -8.41
C SER A 124 -1.76 -9.51 -9.31
N ALA A 125 -1.15 -10.63 -8.93
CA ALA A 125 -1.37 -11.94 -9.56
C ALA A 125 -2.82 -12.44 -9.42
N TRP A 126 -3.61 -11.86 -8.51
CA TRP A 126 -5.04 -12.17 -8.33
C TRP A 126 -5.95 -11.34 -9.28
N GLY A 127 -5.34 -10.53 -10.15
CA GLY A 127 -6.01 -9.58 -11.03
C GLY A 127 -6.57 -8.38 -10.24
N ASN A 128 -7.56 -7.71 -10.84
CA ASN A 128 -8.17 -6.53 -10.23
C ASN A 128 -8.85 -6.86 -8.88
N LEU A 129 -8.35 -6.27 -7.80
CA LEU A 129 -8.78 -6.56 -6.45
C LEU A 129 -10.12 -5.92 -6.06
N ASN A 130 -10.65 -5.00 -6.89
CA ASN A 130 -11.99 -4.42 -6.68
C ASN A 130 -13.06 -5.51 -6.53
N LYS A 131 -13.01 -6.58 -7.33
CA LYS A 131 -13.98 -7.69 -7.26
C LYS A 131 -14.02 -8.41 -5.91
N TYR A 132 -12.93 -8.36 -5.15
CA TYR A 132 -12.86 -8.94 -3.80
C TYR A 132 -13.31 -7.95 -2.73
N ALA A 133 -12.98 -6.67 -2.89
CA ALA A 133 -13.47 -5.61 -2.02
C ALA A 133 -14.99 -5.41 -2.14
N ASP A 134 -15.56 -5.55 -3.35
CA ASP A 134 -17.01 -5.49 -3.59
C ASP A 134 -17.77 -6.61 -2.88
N LYS A 135 -17.09 -7.74 -2.63
CA LYS A 135 -17.61 -8.87 -1.82
C LYS A 135 -17.27 -8.75 -0.34
N ASP A 136 -16.75 -7.60 0.07
CA ASP A 136 -16.27 -7.31 1.42
C ASP A 136 -15.22 -8.31 1.96
N SER A 137 -14.45 -8.95 1.08
CA SER A 137 -13.56 -10.06 1.44
C SER A 137 -12.16 -9.58 1.80
N VAL A 138 -11.94 -9.22 3.07
CA VAL A 138 -10.60 -8.80 3.56
C VAL A 138 -9.57 -9.92 3.37
N LEU A 139 -9.98 -11.18 3.51
CA LEU A 139 -9.13 -12.34 3.31
C LEU A 139 -8.61 -12.40 1.86
N SER A 140 -9.51 -12.29 0.88
CA SER A 140 -9.12 -12.39 -0.53
C SER A 140 -8.28 -11.19 -0.96
N VAL A 141 -8.63 -9.98 -0.50
CA VAL A 141 -7.82 -8.78 -0.71
C VAL A 141 -6.43 -8.96 -0.11
N THR A 142 -6.31 -9.49 1.11
CA THR A 142 -5.01 -9.72 1.77
C THR A 142 -4.15 -10.70 0.98
N LYS A 143 -4.74 -11.80 0.47
CA LYS A 143 -4.03 -12.74 -0.41
C LYS A 143 -3.58 -12.08 -1.71
N GLY A 144 -4.41 -11.20 -2.28
CA GLY A 144 -4.07 -10.43 -3.48
C GLY A 144 -2.93 -9.42 -3.27
N VAL A 145 -2.85 -8.79 -2.09
CA VAL A 145 -1.79 -7.82 -1.76
C VAL A 145 -0.51 -8.52 -1.35
N ASN A 146 -0.59 -9.46 -0.43
CA ASN A 146 0.57 -10.03 0.27
C ASN A 146 1.03 -11.39 -0.30
N GLY A 147 0.24 -12.05 -1.13
CA GLY A 147 0.48 -13.43 -1.58
C GLY A 147 0.14 -14.50 -0.53
N GLY A 148 -0.41 -14.11 0.62
CA GLY A 148 -0.72 -14.98 1.74
C GLY A 148 -1.65 -14.32 2.75
N THR A 149 -1.57 -14.71 4.02
CA THR A 149 -2.44 -14.18 5.10
C THR A 149 -1.68 -13.42 6.18
N ASN A 150 -0.44 -12.98 5.89
CA ASN A 150 0.39 -12.27 6.87
C ASN A 150 -0.31 -10.97 7.31
N GLY A 151 -0.45 -10.80 8.63
CA GLY A 151 -1.11 -9.63 9.22
C GLY A 151 -2.63 -9.57 9.03
N LEU A 152 -3.30 -10.66 8.64
CA LEU A 152 -4.73 -10.65 8.32
C LEU A 152 -5.61 -10.08 9.46
N ALA A 153 -5.32 -10.40 10.72
CA ALA A 153 -6.08 -9.89 11.87
C ALA A 153 -6.00 -8.35 11.93
N GLU A 154 -4.81 -7.78 11.77
CA GLU A 154 -4.62 -6.34 11.78
C GLU A 154 -5.27 -5.68 10.56
N ARG A 155 -5.14 -6.28 9.37
CA ARG A 155 -5.78 -5.80 8.13
C ARG A 155 -7.30 -5.75 8.25
N LYS A 156 -7.92 -6.73 8.95
CA LYS A 156 -9.36 -6.71 9.27
C LYS A 156 -9.71 -5.49 10.13
N LEU A 157 -8.95 -5.24 11.19
CA LEU A 157 -9.19 -4.09 12.07
C LEU A 157 -9.04 -2.76 11.33
N LYS A 158 -7.96 -2.60 10.54
CA LYS A 158 -7.74 -1.38 9.75
C LYS A 158 -8.81 -1.18 8.67
N THR A 159 -9.24 -2.24 8.00
CA THR A 159 -10.32 -2.17 7.01
C THR A 159 -11.64 -1.78 7.68
N ALA A 160 -11.98 -2.40 8.82
CA ALA A 160 -13.17 -2.05 9.59
C ALA A 160 -13.13 -0.58 10.03
N TYR A 161 -11.97 -0.09 10.47
CA TYR A 161 -11.77 1.31 10.78
C TYR A 161 -12.06 2.23 9.58
N PHE A 162 -11.52 1.96 8.40
CA PHE A 162 -11.80 2.81 7.23
C PHE A 162 -13.25 2.71 6.74
N LYS A 163 -13.95 1.59 6.96
CA LYS A 163 -15.40 1.52 6.68
C LYS A 163 -16.19 2.50 7.54
N THR A 164 -15.82 2.70 8.81
CA THR A 164 -16.54 3.67 9.67
C THR A 164 -16.32 5.11 9.22
N GLN A 165 -15.22 5.38 8.52
CA GLN A 165 -14.93 6.72 8.00
C GLN A 165 -15.79 7.08 6.79
N LYS A 166 -16.38 6.10 6.09
CA LYS A 166 -17.27 6.29 4.93
C LYS A 166 -16.72 7.21 3.83
N ILE A 167 -15.40 7.21 3.64
CA ILE A 167 -14.71 8.09 2.68
C ILE A 167 -15.29 7.89 1.26
N THR A 168 -15.61 9.01 0.62
CA THR A 168 -16.12 9.08 -0.75
C THR A 168 -15.17 9.85 -1.67
N LEU A 169 -15.31 9.65 -2.99
CA LEU A 169 -14.58 10.47 -3.96
C LEU A 169 -14.94 11.96 -3.88
N GLU A 170 -16.21 12.28 -3.61
CA GLU A 170 -16.65 13.67 -3.50
C GLU A 170 -16.03 14.38 -2.30
N GLU A 171 -15.83 13.68 -1.18
CA GLU A 171 -15.08 14.22 -0.04
C GLU A 171 -13.61 14.45 -0.38
N LEU A 172 -12.96 13.50 -1.07
CA LEU A 172 -11.55 13.65 -1.48
C LEU A 172 -11.37 14.79 -2.51
N LYS A 173 -12.36 15.02 -3.37
CA LYS A 173 -12.33 16.08 -4.40
C LYS A 173 -12.31 17.48 -3.81
N LYS A 174 -12.99 17.70 -2.68
CA LYS A 174 -13.19 19.04 -2.11
C LYS A 174 -11.91 19.71 -1.61
N LYS A 175 -10.74 19.04 -1.61
CA LYS A 175 -9.43 19.54 -1.11
C LYS A 175 -9.45 20.08 0.34
N VAL A 176 -10.57 19.97 1.04
CA VAL A 176 -10.76 20.45 2.40
C VAL A 176 -11.04 19.24 3.28
N ASN A 177 -10.30 19.20 4.39
CA ASN A 177 -10.46 18.31 5.55
C ASN A 177 -11.78 17.53 5.50
N PRO A 178 -11.83 16.31 4.92
CA PRO A 178 -12.99 15.46 5.08
C PRO A 178 -13.25 15.40 6.58
N THR A 179 -14.52 15.51 6.99
CA THR A 179 -14.99 15.34 8.36
C THR A 179 -14.75 13.90 8.82
N LEU A 180 -13.48 13.49 8.80
CA LEU A 180 -12.95 12.29 9.36
C LEU A 180 -12.97 12.55 10.86
N GLN A 181 -13.92 11.93 11.53
CA GLN A 181 -14.05 12.05 12.97
C GLN A 181 -12.68 11.74 13.60
N ARG A 182 -12.14 12.70 14.37
CA ARG A 182 -10.99 12.43 15.24
C ARG A 182 -11.41 11.27 16.14
N VAL A 183 -10.83 10.10 15.91
CA VAL A 183 -11.03 8.95 16.80
C VAL A 183 -10.48 9.34 18.15
N LYS A 184 -11.24 9.10 19.22
CA LYS A 184 -10.75 9.24 20.58
C LYS A 184 -9.45 8.41 20.73
N PRO A 185 -8.44 8.90 21.48
CA PRO A 185 -7.14 8.24 21.64
C PRO A 185 -7.19 6.75 22.05
N THR A 186 -8.31 6.31 22.61
CA THR A 186 -8.52 4.97 23.18
C THR A 186 -8.54 3.83 22.16
N VAL A 187 -8.75 4.09 20.86
CA VAL A 187 -8.60 3.06 19.81
C VAL A 187 -7.12 2.84 19.46
N TRP A 188 -6.26 3.83 19.73
CA TRP A 188 -4.85 3.81 19.30
C TRP A 188 -3.92 3.13 20.32
N SER A 189 -4.25 3.16 21.61
CA SER A 189 -3.50 2.41 22.63
C SER A 189 -3.50 0.90 22.36
N TRP A 190 -4.50 0.37 21.65
CA TRP A 190 -4.59 -1.05 21.28
C TRP A 190 -3.62 -1.43 20.16
N PHE A 191 -3.24 -0.48 19.29
CA PHE A 191 -2.27 -0.72 18.21
C PHE A 191 -0.82 -0.43 18.64
N ASN A 192 -0.62 0.47 19.60
CA ASN A 192 0.71 0.88 20.07
C ASN A 192 1.23 0.10 21.30
N ASN A 193 0.38 -0.65 22.02
CA ASN A 193 0.80 -1.40 23.22
C ASN A 193 1.35 -2.81 22.93
N GLY A 194 1.70 -3.12 21.69
CA GLY A 194 2.42 -4.35 21.32
C GLY A 194 3.89 -4.06 21.02
N ASN A 195 4.69 -3.81 22.05
CA ASN A 195 6.17 -3.72 22.04
C ASN A 195 6.79 -2.71 21.05
N ASN A 196 7.31 -1.60 21.61
CA ASN A 196 8.27 -0.69 21.00
C ASN A 196 9.65 -1.35 20.76
N ASN A 197 9.69 -2.43 19.98
CA ASN A 197 10.91 -3.07 19.48
C ASN A 197 10.64 -4.03 18.31
N ILE A 198 9.72 -3.67 17.41
CA ILE A 198 9.53 -4.45 16.18
C ILE A 198 10.29 -3.74 15.06
N PHE A 199 11.58 -4.07 14.94
CA PHE A 199 12.18 -4.12 13.61
C PHE A 199 11.21 -4.93 12.75
N TYR A 200 10.58 -4.32 11.74
CA TYR A 200 9.75 -5.04 10.78
C TYR A 200 10.65 -5.95 9.92
N LYS A 201 11.19 -7.01 10.52
CA LYS A 201 11.71 -8.17 9.82
C LYS A 201 10.50 -9.05 9.49
N LYS A 202 10.12 -9.07 8.21
CA LYS A 202 9.56 -10.30 7.62
C LYS A 202 10.64 -11.36 7.60
#